data_AF-A0A1A9GMI7-F1
#
_entry.id   AF-A0A1A9GMI7-F1
#
_cell.length_a   1.000
_cell.length_b   1.000
_cell.length_c   1.000
_cell.angle_alpha   90.00
_cell.angle_beta   90.00
_cell.angle_gamma   90.00
#
_symmetry.space_group_name_H-M   'P 1'
#
loop_
_entity.id
_entity.type
_entity.pdbx_description
1 polymer ?
#
loop_
_entity_poly.entity_id
_entity_poly.type
_entity_poly.pdbx_seq_one_letter_code
_entity_poly.pdbx_strand_id
1 'polypeptide(L)' 'MGSALARTALEEVRAAGEREVVAQCSFIAGWIDKHPDYQPLLVG' A
#
# COMPACT_ATOMS: atom_id res chain seq x y z
N MET A 1 -12.78 -1.73 -9.08
CA MET A 1 -12.62 -3.00 -8.33
C MET A 1 -11.19 -3.17 -7.80
N GLY A 2 -10.13 -2.85 -8.58
CA GLY A 2 -8.74 -2.97 -8.09
C GLY A 2 -8.35 -2.10 -6.90
N SER A 3 -8.96 -0.92 -6.74
CA SER A 3 -8.68 -0.01 -5.62
C SER A 3 -9.14 -0.52 -4.25
N ALA A 4 -10.22 -1.30 -4.20
CA ALA A 4 -10.71 -1.89 -2.95
C ALA A 4 -9.76 -3.00 -2.46
N LEU A 5 -9.28 -3.84 -3.37
CA LEU A 5 -8.28 -4.88 -3.06
C LEU A 5 -6.97 -4.27 -2.59
N ALA A 6 -6.48 -3.23 -3.28
CA ALA A 6 -5.28 -2.51 -2.88
C ALA A 6 -5.42 -1.92 -1.47
N ARG A 7 -6.54 -1.26 -1.19
CA ARG A 7 -6.81 -0.68 0.13
C ARG A 7 -6.84 -1.73 1.23
N THR A 8 -7.57 -2.84 1.04
CA THR A 8 -7.68 -3.89 2.05
C THR A 8 -6.31 -4.54 2.32
N ALA A 9 -5.54 -4.84 1.28
CA ALA A 9 -4.20 -5.42 1.45
C ALA A 9 -3.24 -4.48 2.20
N LEU A 10 -3.29 -3.17 1.90
CA LEU A 10 -2.46 -2.17 2.58
C LEU A 10 -2.90 -1.92 4.02
N GLU A 11 -4.21 -1.94 4.29
CA GLU A 11 -4.76 -1.84 5.65
C GLU A 11 -4.37 -3.05 6.51
N GLU A 12 -4.34 -4.27 5.97
CA GLU A 12 -3.86 -5.44 6.73
C GLU A 12 -2.39 -5.31 7.11
N VAL A 13 -1.56 -4.80 6.20
CA VAL A 13 -0.14 -4.54 6.47
C VAL A 13 0.03 -3.45 7.53
N ARG A 14 -0.75 -2.36 7.42
CA ARG A 14 -0.80 -1.28 8.40
C ARG A 14 -1.25 -1.78 9.78
N ALA A 15 -2.29 -2.61 9.84
CA ALA A 15 -2.85 -3.16 11.06
C ALA A 15 -1.90 -4.17 11.72
N ALA A 16 -1.11 -4.89 10.93
CA ALA A 16 -0.06 -5.76 11.44
C ALA A 16 1.13 -4.99 12.05
N GLY A 17 1.34 -3.72 11.67
CA GLY A 17 2.28 -2.80 12.30
C GLY A 17 3.78 -3.11 12.14
N GLU A 18 4.13 -4.31 11.66
CA GLU A 18 5.50 -4.82 11.55
C GLU A 18 5.92 -5.11 10.11
N ARG A 19 5.01 -4.92 9.14
CA ARG A 19 5.22 -5.28 7.75
C ARG A 19 5.27 -4.05 6.87
N GLU A 20 6.05 -4.22 5.82
CA GLU A 20 6.56 -3.17 4.98
C GLU A 20 6.22 -3.58 3.53
N VAL A 21 5.76 -2.64 2.72
CA VAL A 21 5.12 -2.88 1.42
C VAL A 21 6.11 -2.61 0.30
N VAL A 22 6.36 -3.59 -0.57
CA VAL A 22 7.13 -3.37 -1.80
C VAL A 22 6.16 -3.28 -2.97
N ALA A 23 5.93 -2.07 -3.50
CA ALA A 23 5.05 -1.85 -4.63
C ALA A 23 5.73 -2.23 -5.97
N GLN A 24 5.87 -3.53 -6.23
CA GLN A 24 6.42 -4.06 -7.49
C GLN A 24 5.51 -3.77 -8.70
N CYS A 25 4.21 -3.58 -8.47
CA CYS A 25 3.25 -3.23 -9.52
C CYS A 25 3.11 -1.71 -9.62
N SER A 26 3.33 -1.17 -10.82
CA SER A 26 3.18 0.26 -11.12
C SER A 26 1.77 0.80 -10.83
N PHE A 27 0.73 -0.04 -10.90
CA PHE A 27 -0.63 0.35 -10.49
C PHE A 27 -0.73 0.64 -8.99
N ILE A 28 -0.14 -0.22 -8.15
CA ILE A 28 -0.14 -0.05 -6.69
C ILE A 28 0.73 1.14 -6.30
N ALA A 29 1.90 1.31 -6.95
CA ALA A 29 2.76 2.47 -6.73
C ALA A 29 2.02 3.79 -7.03
N GLY A 30 1.35 3.89 -8.19
CA GLY A 30 0.55 5.07 -8.53
C GLY A 30 -0.72 5.24 -7.69
N TRP A 31 -1.24 4.17 -7.08
CA TRP A 31 -2.32 4.26 -6.10
C TRP A 31 -1.81 4.83 -4.78
N ILE A 32 -0.69 4.33 -4.25
CA ILE A 32 -0.08 4.81 -3.01
C ILE A 32 0.39 6.26 -3.14
N ASP A 33 0.86 6.67 -4.32
CA ASP A 33 1.20 8.08 -4.59
C ASP A 33 0.00 9.03 -4.39
N LYS A 34 -1.22 8.56 -4.68
CA LYS A 34 -2.47 9.31 -4.42
C LYS A 34 -2.95 9.20 -2.97
N HIS A 35 -2.37 8.30 -2.19
CA HIS A 35 -2.75 8.01 -0.81
C HIS A 35 -1.52 8.09 0.11
N PRO A 36 -1.06 9.31 0.45
CA PRO A 36 0.16 9.54 1.20
C PRO A 36 0.19 8.87 2.58
N ASP A 37 -0.97 8.57 3.16
CA ASP A 37 -1.10 7.82 4.41
C ASP A 37 -0.45 6.42 4.37
N TYR A 38 -0.27 5.84 3.18
CA TYR A 38 0.37 4.53 2.98
C TYR A 38 1.82 4.62 2.47
N GLN A 39 2.32 5.81 2.12
CA GLN A 39 3.73 6.02 1.78
C GLN A 39 4.71 5.58 2.89
N PRO A 40 4.46 5.83 4.20
CA PRO A 40 5.38 5.37 5.24
C PRO A 40 5.40 3.85 5.42
N LEU A 41 4.49 3.12 4.78
CA LEU A 41 4.50 1.67 4.75
C LEU A 41 5.35 1.13 3.59
N LEU A 42 5.74 1.96 2.63
CA LEU A 42 6.57 1.51 1.51
C LEU A 42 8.02 1.32 1.93
N VAL A 43 8.58 0.15 1.59
CA VAL A 43 10.03 -0.05 1.62
C VAL A 43 10.61 0.56 0.36
N GLY A 44 11.63 1.40 0.53
CA GLY A 44 12.45 1.93 -0.58
C GLY A 44 13.29 0.84 -1.23
#